data_AF-A0A920UQ97-F1
#
_entry.id   AF-A0A920UQ97-F1
#
_cell.length_a   1.000
_cell.length_b   1.000
_cell.length_c   1.000
_cell.angle_alpha   90.00
_cell.angle_beta   90.00
_cell.angle_gamma   90.00
#
_symmetry.space_group_name_H-M   'P 1'
#
loop_
_entity.id
_entity.type
_entity.pdbx_description
1 polymer ?
#
loop_
_entity_poly.entity_id
_entity_poly.type
_entity_poly.pdbx_seq_one_letter_code
_entity_poly.pdbx_strand_id
1 'polypeptide(L)'
;MGFGLLSNLKPGDVLFIDEIHRLSHAVEEYLYSAMEDFRVDFMTGSGAFAKSINLPLEPFTLIGSTTRAGMLSAPLRERFGLAYPL
;
A
#
# COMPACT_ATOMS: atom_id res chain seq x y z
N MET A 1 6.99 4.55 4.34
CA MET A 1 7.09 3.89 3.03
C MET A 1 7.11 4.98 1.97
N GLY A 2 8.17 5.08 1.17
CA GLY A 2 8.33 6.18 0.20
C GLY A 2 7.85 5.79 -1.20
N PHE A 3 7.48 6.79 -2.00
CA PHE A 3 7.16 6.69 -3.44
C PHE A 3 8.10 5.74 -4.20
N GLY A 4 9.40 5.83 -3.96
CA GLY A 4 10.41 5.02 -4.66
C GLY A 4 10.38 3.53 -4.35
N LEU A 5 9.67 3.07 -3.31
CA LEU A 5 9.58 1.64 -3.03
C LEU A 5 8.56 0.95 -3.96
N LEU A 6 7.39 1.57 -4.14
CA LEU A 6 6.33 1.00 -4.96
C LEU A 6 6.64 1.13 -6.46
N SER A 7 7.19 2.26 -6.89
CA SER A 7 7.47 2.52 -8.31
C SER A 7 8.53 1.60 -8.93
N ASN A 8 9.29 0.87 -8.10
CA ASN A 8 10.37 -0.01 -8.54
C ASN A 8 9.96 -1.49 -8.58
N LEU A 9 8.75 -1.82 -8.13
CA LEU A 9 8.24 -3.19 -8.16
C LEU A 9 8.07 -3.66 -9.60
N LYS A 10 8.36 -4.93 -9.81
CA LYS A 10 8.21 -5.62 -11.10
C LYS A 10 7.13 -6.71 -11.00
N PRO A 11 6.66 -7.21 -12.16
CA PRO A 11 5.72 -8.32 -12.19
C PRO A 11 6.20 -9.51 -11.36
N GLY A 12 5.42 -9.88 -10.34
CA GLY A 12 5.70 -11.02 -9.47
C GLY A 12 6.59 -10.73 -8.25
N ASP A 13 7.06 -9.49 -8.08
CA ASP A 13 7.76 -9.09 -6.87
C ASP A 13 6.84 -9.20 -5.63
N VAL A 14 7.46 -9.46 -4.49
CA VAL A 14 6.79 -9.47 -3.20
C VAL A 14 7.16 -8.21 -2.44
N LEU A 15 6.15 -7.40 -2.12
CA LEU A 15 6.28 -6.35 -1.13
C LEU A 15 5.93 -6.92 0.24
N PHE A 16 6.94 -7.10 1.08
CA PHE A 16 6.74 -7.55 2.45
C PHE A 16 6.71 -6.36 3.43
N ILE A 17 5.70 -6.32 4.30
CA ILE A 17 5.59 -5.32 5.37
C ILE A 17 5.42 -6.06 6.70
N ASP A 18 6.46 -5.98 7.52
CA ASP A 18 6.35 -6.46 8.90
C ASP A 18 5.62 -5.46 9.80
N GLU A 19 4.95 -5.99 10.81
CA GLU A 19 4.08 -5.24 11.72
C GLU A 19 3.12 -4.28 10.99
N ILE A 20 2.43 -4.78 9.96
CA ILE A 20 1.61 -3.94 9.06
C ILE A 20 0.52 -3.14 9.79
N HIS A 21 0.13 -3.56 10.99
CA HIS A 21 -0.78 -2.81 11.88
C HIS A 21 -0.22 -1.48 12.41
N ARG A 22 1.07 -1.18 12.18
CA ARG A 22 1.74 0.05 12.61
C ARG A 22 1.80 1.11 11.51
N LEU A 23 1.29 0.81 10.33
CA LEU A 23 1.23 1.78 9.24
C LEU A 23 0.39 3.00 9.67
N SER A 24 0.83 4.18 9.24
CA SER A 24 0.01 5.38 9.40
C SER A 24 -1.16 5.32 8.41
N HIS A 25 -2.27 5.98 8.76
CA HIS A 25 -3.45 6.08 7.89
C HIS A 25 -3.09 6.53 6.46
N ALA A 26 -2.22 7.53 6.33
CA ALA A 26 -1.76 8.02 5.04
C ALA A 26 -1.04 6.93 4.20
N VAL A 27 -0.30 6.03 4.84
CA VAL A 27 0.35 4.92 4.12
C VAL A 27 -0.65 3.82 3.78
N GLU A 28 -1.64 3.56 4.64
CA GLU A 28 -2.73 2.63 4.31
C GLU A 28 -3.50 3.08 3.06
N GLU A 29 -3.82 4.38 2.96
CA GLU A 29 -4.50 4.93 1.77
C GLU A 29 -3.72 4.67 0.47
N TYR A 30 -2.39 4.84 0.49
CA TYR A 30 -1.56 4.50 -0.66
C TYR A 30 -1.58 3.01 -0.98
N LEU A 31 -1.61 2.14 0.04
CA LEU A 31 -1.68 0.70 -0.16
C LEU A 31 -3.05 0.27 -0.70
N TYR A 32 -4.14 0.93 -0.33
CA TYR A 32 -5.48 0.61 -0.84
C TYR A 32 -5.52 0.65 -2.36
N SER A 33 -5.09 1.78 -2.95
CA SER A 33 -5.04 1.93 -4.41
C SER A 33 -4.01 1.02 -5.06
N ALA A 34 -2.87 0.78 -4.41
CA ALA A 34 -1.84 -0.10 -4.94
C ALA A 34 -2.30 -1.57 -5.00
N MET A 35 -3.11 -2.02 -4.03
CA MET A 35 -3.64 -3.38 -3.98
C MET A 35 -4.84 -3.60 -4.90
N GLU A 36 -5.73 -2.61 -5.00
CA GLU A 36 -6.99 -2.73 -5.77
C GLU A 36 -6.77 -2.53 -7.27
N ASP A 37 -6.01 -1.49 -7.62
CA ASP A 37 -5.94 -0.98 -8.98
C ASP A 37 -4.53 -1.00 -9.57
N PHE A 38 -3.53 -1.47 -8.82
CA PHE A 38 -2.11 -1.35 -9.16
C PHE A 38 -1.74 0.07 -9.59
N ARG A 39 -2.11 1.05 -8.78
CA ARG A 39 -1.76 2.46 -9.00
C ARG A 39 -1.60 3.20 -7.69
N VAL A 40 -0.87 4.32 -7.72
CA VAL A 40 -0.78 5.24 -6.59
C VAL A 40 -0.97 6.65 -7.10
N ASP A 41 -1.87 7.38 -6.43
CA ASP A 41 -2.03 8.82 -6.62
C ASP A 41 -1.14 9.56 -5.62
N PHE A 42 -0.36 10.52 -6.11
CA PHE A 42 0.40 11.40 -5.24
C PHE A 42 0.35 12.84 -5.71
N MET A 43 0.36 13.73 -4.72
CA MET A 43 0.43 15.16 -4.94
C MET A 43 1.90 15.55 -5.13
N THR A 44 2.22 16.12 -6.27
CA THR A 44 3.51 16.76 -6.53
C THR A 44 3.36 18.28 -6.47
N GLY A 45 4.38 18.96 -5.95
CA GLY A 45 4.38 20.41 -5.77
C GLY A 45 3.62 20.89 -4.52
N SER A 46 3.46 22.20 -4.39
CA SER A 46 2.83 22.86 -3.24
C SER A 46 2.03 24.09 -3.66
N GLY A 47 0.98 24.42 -2.90
CA GLY A 47 0.15 25.60 -3.14
C GLY A 47 -0.65 25.50 -4.45
N ALA A 48 -0.82 26.63 -5.14
CA ALA A 48 -1.62 26.71 -6.38
C ALA A 48 -1.08 25.87 -7.56
N PHE A 49 0.13 25.33 -7.45
CA PHE A 49 0.78 24.53 -8.49
C PHE A 49 0.79 23.03 -8.17
N ALA A 50 0.13 22.61 -7.08
CA ALA A 50 0.03 21.21 -6.74
C ALA A 50 -0.72 20.44 -7.84
N LYS A 51 -0.13 19.33 -8.31
CA LYS A 51 -0.73 18.45 -9.31
C LYS A 51 -0.85 17.04 -8.74
N SER A 52 -1.97 16.39 -9.00
CA SER A 52 -2.09 14.95 -8.78
C SER A 52 -1.41 14.23 -9.94
N ILE A 53 -0.47 13.34 -9.63
CA ILE A 53 0.09 12.39 -10.58
C ILE A 53 -0.47 11.01 -10.22
N ASN A 54 -1.09 10.37 -11.22
CA ASN A 54 -1.43 8.97 -11.16
C ASN A 54 -0.26 8.17 -11.75
N LEU A 55 0.34 7.28 -10.95
CA LEU A 55 1.38 6.37 -11.41
C LEU A 55 0.84 4.94 -11.43
N PRO A 56 0.84 4.27 -12.60
CA PRO A 56 0.58 2.85 -12.66
C PRO A 56 1.74 2.06 -12.04
N LEU A 57 1.42 1.01 -11.32
CA LEU A 57 2.35 0.03 -10.75
C LEU A 57 2.29 -1.26 -11.57
N GLU A 58 3.40 -1.97 -11.59
CA GLU A 58 3.42 -3.34 -12.07
C GLU A 58 2.73 -4.28 -11.07
N PRO A 59 2.07 -5.37 -11.52
CA PRO A 59 1.43 -6.33 -10.62
C PRO A 59 2.42 -6.95 -9.64
N PHE A 60 2.12 -6.87 -8.35
CA PHE A 60 2.96 -7.40 -7.26
C PHE A 60 2.11 -8.10 -6.21
N THR A 61 2.76 -8.84 -5.31
CA THR A 61 2.09 -9.46 -4.15
C THR A 61 2.44 -8.70 -2.88
N LEU A 62 1.44 -8.20 -2.15
CA LEU A 62 1.63 -7.67 -0.80
C LEU A 62 1.54 -8.81 0.23
N ILE A 63 2.55 -8.95 1.08
CA ILE A 63 2.51 -9.82 2.26
C ILE A 63 2.69 -8.96 3.50
N GLY A 64 1.71 -8.95 4.39
CA GLY A 64 1.77 -8.27 5.68
C GLY A 64 1.84 -9.27 6.83
N SER A 65 2.78 -9.09 7.76
CA SER A 65 2.77 -9.82 9.05
C SER A 65 2.27 -8.93 10.17
N THR A 66 1.55 -9.53 11.12
CA THR A 66 1.10 -8.84 12.33
C THR A 66 0.87 -9.83 13.46
N THR A 67 1.27 -9.48 14.67
CA THR A 67 0.91 -10.19 15.91
C THR A 67 -0.41 -9.67 16.50
N ARG A 68 -0.98 -8.61 15.92
CA ARG A 68 -2.12 -7.86 16.45
C ARG A 68 -3.15 -7.62 15.37
N ALA A 69 -3.71 -8.70 14.81
CA ALA A 69 -4.69 -8.63 13.71
C ALA A 69 -5.92 -7.75 14.04
N GLY A 70 -6.34 -7.69 15.31
CA GLY A 70 -7.42 -6.83 15.77
C GLY A 70 -7.14 -5.32 15.71
N MET A 71 -5.90 -4.91 15.41
CA MET A 71 -5.53 -3.50 15.20
C MET A 71 -5.42 -3.11 13.73
N LEU A 72 -5.65 -4.03 12.80
CA LEU A 72 -5.77 -3.66 11.39
C LEU A 72 -7.07 -2.87 11.21
N SER A 73 -7.00 -1.80 10.42
CA SER A 73 -8.20 -1.11 9.98
C SER A 73 -9.07 -2.08 9.16
N ALA A 74 -10.40 -1.94 9.25
CA ALA A 74 -11.31 -2.77 8.47
C ALA A 74 -11.03 -2.67 6.95
N PRO A 75 -10.78 -1.48 6.36
CA PRO A 75 -10.46 -1.34 4.95
C PRO A 75 -9.16 -2.07 4.55
N LEU A 76 -8.11 -2.00 5.37
CA LEU A 76 -6.86 -2.71 5.09
C LEU A 76 -7.08 -4.23 5.13
N ARG A 77 -7.77 -4.73 6.15
CA ARG A 77 -8.04 -6.15 6.34
C ARG A 77 -8.87 -6.74 5.20
N GLU A 78 -9.89 -6.02 4.73
CA GLU A 78 -10.81 -6.49 3.67
C GLU A 78 -10.13 -6.64 2.29
N ARG A 79 -8.99 -6.00 2.07
CA ARG A 79 -8.21 -6.10 0.83
C ARG A 79 -7.27 -7.31 0.78
N PHE A 80 -7.04 -7.99 1.90
CA PHE A 80 -6.27 -9.24 1.90
C PHE A 80 -7.16 -10.40 1.43
N GLY A 81 -6.89 -10.91 0.23
CA GLY A 81 -7.60 -12.08 -0.31
C GLY A 81 -7.31 -13.39 0.42
N LEU A 82 -6.20 -13.46 1.15
CA LEU A 82 -5.81 -14.61 1.98
C LEU A 82 -5.35 -14.11 3.34
N ALA A 83 -5.85 -14.75 4.40
CA ALA A 83 -5.44 -14.49 5.77
C ALA A 83 -5.18 -15.84 6.45
N TYR A 84 -4.01 -15.98 7.04
CA TYR A 84 -3.62 -17.17 7.80
C TYR A 84 -3.51 -16.78 9.27
N PRO A 85 -4.22 -17.47 10.19
CA PRO A 85 -3.94 -17.30 11.61
C PRO A 85 -2.50 -17.74 11.89
N LEU A 86 -1.82 -17.01 12.77
CA LEU A 86 -0.58 -17.46 13.38
C LEU A 86 -0.85 -18.65 14.31
#